data_AF-A0A7S2SEU2-F1
#
_entry.id   AF-A0A7S2SEU2-F1
#
_cell.length_a   1.000
_cell.length_b   1.000
_cell.length_c   1.000
_cell.angle_alpha   90.00
_cell.angle_beta   90.00
_cell.angle_gamma   90.00
#
_symmetry.space_group_name_H-M   'P 1'
#
loop_
_entity.id
_entity.type
_entity.pdbx_description
1 polymer ?
#
loop_
_entity_poly.entity_id
_entity_poly.type
_entity_poly.pdbx_seq_one_letter_code
_entity_poly.pdbx_strand_id
1 'polypeptide(L)'
;VGCGVLSLPNGIASFGNNTKDVIPASVVILATGIIFGYYFHLLGRICQMTSSTTYREAWEKTLGKKGAVFVSLVNILKPFLGNLSYSIILADTLQSLLQTAGYNTVTKTSSLLFVTIVALLPLCMLKNLKVLTPVSIMGLIGIVFTAFAMGVRYFDGSYDPSRG
;
A
#
# COMPACT_ATOMS: atom_id res chain seq x y z
N VAL A 1 2.24 -4.11 2.68
CA VAL A 1 2.94 -2.85 3.00
C VAL A 1 3.06 -2.05 1.71
N GLY A 2 2.67 -0.77 1.70
CA GLY A 2 2.37 -0.06 0.45
C GLY A 2 2.26 1.45 0.58
N CYS A 3 1.56 2.13 -0.35
CA CYS A 3 1.27 3.57 -0.31
C CYS A 3 0.79 4.08 1.06
N GLY A 4 0.10 3.21 1.81
CA GLY A 4 -0.37 3.50 3.16
C GLY A 4 0.74 3.91 4.14
N VAL A 5 1.96 3.41 3.99
CA VAL A 5 3.11 3.79 4.83
C VAL A 5 3.57 5.22 4.54
N LEU A 6 3.37 5.70 3.31
CA LEU A 6 3.69 7.08 2.92
C LEU A 6 2.58 8.05 3.35
N SER A 7 1.32 7.61 3.36
CA SER A 7 0.20 8.43 3.82
C SER A 7 0.07 8.48 5.35
N LEU A 8 0.63 7.51 6.08
CA LEU A 8 0.56 7.45 7.54
C LEU A 8 1.20 8.67 8.21
N PRO A 9 2.45 9.08 7.90
CA PRO A 9 3.04 10.31 8.44
C PRO A 9 2.21 11.56 8.15
N ASN A 10 1.69 11.69 6.92
CA ASN A 10 0.83 12.81 6.53
C ASN A 10 -0.52 12.82 7.28
N GLY A 11 -1.08 11.64 7.53
CA GLY A 11 -2.28 11.47 8.36
C GLY A 11 -2.03 11.86 9.82
N ILE A 12 -0.89 11.46 10.39
CA ILE A 12 -0.50 11.82 11.76
C ILE A 12 -0.27 13.35 11.87
N ALA A 13 0.40 13.94 10.87
CA ALA A 13 0.61 15.39 10.81
C ALA A 13 -0.70 16.19 10.74
N SER A 14 -1.78 15.61 10.19
CA SER A 14 -3.10 16.26 10.15
C SER A 14 -3.82 16.31 11.51
N PHE A 15 -3.43 15.47 12.48
CA PHE A 15 -3.99 15.51 13.84
C PHE A 15 -3.34 16.57 14.74
N GLY A 16 -2.14 17.05 14.38
CA GLY A 16 -1.45 18.14 15.05
C GLY A 16 0.07 17.92 15.14
N ASN A 17 0.81 19.01 15.30
CA ASN A 17 2.28 19.02 15.27
C ASN A 17 2.90 18.87 16.68
N ASN A 18 2.14 18.43 17.67
CA ASN A 18 2.58 18.32 19.06
C ASN A 18 2.92 16.87 19.44
N THR A 19 3.90 16.67 20.33
CA THR A 19 4.30 15.36 20.87
C THR A 19 3.14 14.60 21.54
N LYS A 20 2.02 15.26 21.87
CA LYS A 20 0.83 14.65 22.46
C LYS A 20 -0.11 14.01 21.42
N ASP A 21 0.04 14.31 20.14
CA ASP A 21 -0.82 13.82 19.04
C ASP A 21 -0.36 12.44 18.51
N VAL A 22 0.79 11.94 18.95
CA VAL A 22 1.22 10.56 18.68
C VAL A 22 0.34 9.53 19.39
N ILE A 23 -0.30 9.92 20.49
CA ILE A 23 -1.19 9.06 21.28
C ILE A 23 -2.42 8.67 20.47
N PRO A 24 -3.26 9.60 19.93
CA PRO A 24 -4.42 9.22 19.12
C PRO A 24 -4.02 8.46 17.86
N ALA A 25 -2.91 8.82 17.21
CA ALA A 25 -2.38 8.09 16.06
C ALA A 25 -2.06 6.62 16.40
N SER A 26 -1.33 6.38 17.50
CA SER A 26 -0.97 5.04 17.94
C SER A 26 -2.21 4.19 18.28
N VAL A 27 -3.23 4.78 18.90
CA VAL A 27 -4.49 4.11 19.24
C VAL A 27 -5.23 3.68 17.97
N VAL A 28 -5.33 4.55 16.97
CA VAL A 28 -6.02 4.22 15.70
C VAL A 28 -5.27 3.12 14.94
N ILE A 29 -3.93 3.14 14.93
CA ILE A 29 -3.11 2.10 14.30
C ILE A 29 -3.32 0.76 15.03
N LEU A 30 -3.25 0.74 16.36
CA LEU A 30 -3.45 -0.48 17.15
C LEU A 30 -4.86 -1.05 16.98
N ALA A 31 -5.89 -0.20 17.08
CA ALA A 31 -7.28 -0.61 16.89
C ALA A 31 -7.50 -1.22 15.50
N THR A 32 -7.00 -0.55 14.46
CA THR A 32 -7.08 -1.02 13.08
C THR A 32 -6.33 -2.36 12.89
N GLY A 33 -5.17 -2.52 13.53
CA GLY A 33 -4.39 -3.75 13.52
C GLY A 33 -5.13 -4.93 14.16
N ILE A 34 -5.74 -4.72 15.33
CA ILE A 34 -6.55 -5.73 16.03
C ILE A 34 -7.75 -6.15 15.17
N ILE A 35 -8.45 -5.17 14.60
CA ILE A 35 -9.61 -5.41 13.72
C ILE A 35 -9.19 -6.24 12.50
N PHE A 36 -8.10 -5.89 11.82
CA PHE A 36 -7.59 -6.68 10.70
C PHE A 36 -7.14 -8.08 11.10
N GLY A 37 -6.48 -8.23 12.24
CA GLY A 37 -6.09 -9.53 12.78
C GLY A 37 -7.31 -10.44 13.02
N TYR A 38 -8.37 -9.88 13.62
CA TYR A 38 -9.63 -10.60 13.81
C TYR A 38 -10.26 -11.02 12.48
N TYR A 39 -10.29 -10.14 11.47
CA TYR A 39 -10.80 -10.50 10.15
C TYR A 39 -10.00 -11.61 9.49
N PHE A 40 -8.66 -11.57 9.54
CA PHE A 40 -7.83 -12.65 8.99
C PHE A 40 -8.05 -13.98 9.71
N HIS A 41 -8.23 -13.95 11.03
CA HIS A 41 -8.58 -15.14 11.81
C HIS A 41 -9.94 -15.73 11.39
N LEU A 42 -10.96 -14.88 11.28
CA LEU A 42 -12.30 -15.27 10.84
C LEU A 42 -12.27 -15.85 9.42
N LEU A 43 -11.54 -15.22 8.49
CA LEU A 43 -11.36 -15.72 7.13
C LEU A 43 -10.68 -17.09 7.11
N GLY A 44 -9.65 -17.30 7.93
CA GLY A 44 -8.99 -18.60 8.06
C GLY A 44 -9.97 -19.69 8.53
N ARG A 45 -10.80 -19.39 9.51
CA ARG A 45 -11.85 -20.30 10.01
C ARG A 45 -12.89 -20.63 8.94
N ILE A 46 -13.34 -19.63 8.17
CA ILE A 46 -14.31 -19.83 7.08
C ILE A 46 -13.70 -20.69 5.97
N CYS A 47 -12.44 -20.46 5.60
CA CYS A 47 -11.75 -21.29 4.61
C CYS A 47 -11.61 -22.75 5.06
N GLN A 48 -11.33 -22.99 6.35
CA GLN A 48 -11.27 -24.35 6.92
C GLN A 48 -12.64 -25.05 6.89
N MET A 49 -13.71 -24.36 7.31
CA MET A 49 -15.05 -24.94 7.34
C MET A 49 -15.61 -25.22 5.95
N THR A 50 -15.28 -24.37 4.98
CA THR A 50 -15.88 -24.40 3.65
C THR A 50 -15.09 -25.25 2.64
N SER A 51 -13.85 -25.62 2.99
CA SER A 51 -12.89 -26.35 2.13
C SER A 51 -12.76 -25.77 0.71
N SER A 52 -12.98 -24.47 0.56
CA SER A 52 -12.94 -23.78 -0.74
C SER A 52 -11.57 -23.14 -0.94
N THR A 53 -11.04 -23.30 -2.16
CA THR A 53 -9.70 -22.81 -2.54
C THR A 53 -9.74 -21.35 -3.03
N THR A 54 -10.94 -20.79 -3.26
CA THR A 54 -11.11 -19.42 -3.73
C THR A 54 -12.01 -18.61 -2.82
N TYR A 55 -11.66 -17.33 -2.63
CA TYR A 55 -12.40 -16.39 -1.78
C TYR A 55 -13.86 -16.22 -2.24
N ARG A 56 -14.10 -16.25 -3.56
CA ARG A 56 -15.43 -16.17 -4.16
C ARG A 56 -16.29 -17.39 -3.81
N GLU A 57 -15.74 -18.60 -3.90
CA GLU A 57 -16.46 -19.84 -3.62
C GLU A 57 -16.73 -20.01 -2.12
N ALA A 58 -15.78 -19.62 -1.26
CA ALA A 58 -15.98 -19.58 0.18
C ALA A 58 -17.16 -18.67 0.56
N TRP A 59 -17.24 -17.48 -0.07
CA TRP A 59 -18.32 -16.53 0.17
C TRP A 59 -19.66 -16.93 -0.44
N GLU A 60 -19.64 -17.63 -1.57
CA GLU A 60 -20.84 -18.17 -2.22
C GLU A 60 -21.51 -19.24 -1.35
N LYS A 61 -20.72 -20.08 -0.69
CA LYS A 61 -21.23 -21.11 0.24
C LYS A 61 -21.74 -20.53 1.55
N THR A 62 -21.24 -19.39 2.03
CA THR A 62 -21.68 -18.77 3.30
C THR A 62 -22.80 -17.74 3.14
N LEU A 63 -22.78 -16.90 2.10
CA LEU A 63 -23.74 -15.79 1.90
C LEU A 63 -24.60 -15.94 0.62
N GLY A 64 -24.42 -17.02 -0.13
CA GLY A 64 -25.14 -17.26 -1.39
C GLY A 64 -24.61 -16.45 -2.58
N LYS A 65 -25.27 -16.62 -3.74
CA LYS A 65 -24.83 -16.06 -5.04
C LYS A 65 -24.71 -14.54 -5.06
N LYS A 66 -25.63 -13.81 -4.39
CA LYS A 66 -25.61 -12.33 -4.37
C LYS A 66 -24.41 -11.79 -3.57
N GLY A 67 -24.07 -12.43 -2.44
CA GLY A 67 -22.90 -12.06 -1.63
C GLY A 67 -21.58 -12.33 -2.36
N ALA A 68 -21.50 -13.42 -3.11
CA ALA A 68 -20.31 -13.77 -3.90
C ALA A 68 -20.01 -12.75 -5.00
N VAL A 69 -21.03 -12.22 -5.67
CA VAL A 69 -20.86 -11.19 -6.72
C VAL A 69 -20.34 -9.88 -6.11
N PHE A 70 -20.92 -9.44 -4.98
CA PHE A 70 -20.44 -8.24 -4.28
C PHE A 70 -18.99 -8.36 -3.85
N VAL A 71 -18.61 -9.49 -3.26
CA VAL A 71 -17.23 -9.74 -2.85
C VAL A 71 -16.28 -9.83 -4.05
N SER A 72 -16.71 -10.43 -5.15
CA SER A 72 -15.90 -10.48 -6.37
C SER A 72 -15.64 -9.07 -6.92
N LEU A 73 -16.64 -8.18 -6.91
CA LEU A 73 -16.47 -6.79 -7.31
C LEU A 73 -15.50 -6.04 -6.40
N VAL A 74 -15.64 -6.16 -5.08
CA VAL A 74 -14.72 -5.54 -4.13
C VAL A 74 -13.30 -6.06 -4.32
N ASN A 75 -13.14 -7.36 -4.57
CA ASN A 75 -11.84 -7.99 -4.78
C ASN A 75 -11.17 -7.58 -6.11
N ILE A 76 -11.93 -7.13 -7.10
CA ILE A 76 -11.40 -6.53 -8.35
C ILE A 76 -11.09 -5.05 -8.14
N LEU A 77 -11.99 -4.32 -7.47
CA LEU A 77 -11.85 -2.88 -7.27
C LEU A 77 -10.67 -2.53 -6.38
N LYS A 78 -10.42 -3.30 -5.32
CA LYS A 78 -9.35 -3.06 -4.35
C LYS A 78 -7.94 -3.06 -4.99
N PRO A 79 -7.52 -4.09 -5.76
CA PRO A 79 -6.24 -4.04 -6.47
C PRO A 79 -6.22 -3.02 -7.60
N PHE A 80 -7.36 -2.74 -8.25
CA PHE A 80 -7.44 -1.69 -9.28
C PHE A 80 -7.12 -0.30 -8.71
N LEU A 81 -7.77 0.08 -7.61
CA LEU A 81 -7.49 1.33 -6.91
C LEU A 81 -6.08 1.37 -6.32
N GLY A 82 -5.60 0.23 -5.80
CA GLY A 82 -4.23 0.10 -5.34
C GLY A 82 -3.22 0.41 -6.45
N ASN A 83 -3.37 -0.24 -7.61
CA ASN A 83 -2.50 -0.05 -8.76
C ASN A 83 -2.53 1.39 -9.30
N LEU A 84 -3.72 2.03 -9.31
CA LEU A 84 -3.86 3.44 -9.64
C LEU A 84 -3.07 4.33 -8.65
N SER A 85 -3.22 4.09 -7.35
CA SER A 85 -2.50 4.84 -6.31
C SER A 85 -0.97 4.71 -6.45
N TYR A 86 -0.46 3.49 -6.65
CA TYR A 86 0.98 3.28 -6.86
C TYR A 86 1.49 4.02 -8.11
N SER A 87 0.70 4.04 -9.18
CA SER A 87 1.09 4.72 -10.42
C SER A 87 1.18 6.23 -10.24
N ILE A 88 0.27 6.82 -9.47
CA ILE A 88 0.30 8.25 -9.13
C ILE A 88 1.56 8.57 -8.31
N ILE A 89 1.90 7.75 -7.32
CA ILE A 89 3.10 7.95 -6.48
C ILE A 89 4.39 7.80 -7.30
N LEU A 90 4.45 6.82 -8.21
CA LEU A 90 5.59 6.65 -9.12
C LEU A 90 5.74 7.84 -10.06
N ALA A 91 4.64 8.36 -10.61
CA ALA A 91 4.67 9.56 -11.45
C ALA A 91 5.16 10.80 -10.68
N ASP A 92 4.73 10.97 -9.42
CA ASP A 92 5.11 12.10 -8.56
C ASP A 92 6.58 12.03 -8.11
N THR A 93 7.05 10.83 -7.75
CA THR A 93 8.46 10.59 -7.40
C THR A 93 9.39 10.81 -8.59
N LEU A 94 9.04 10.33 -9.79
CA LEU A 94 9.79 10.60 -11.02
C LEU A 94 9.83 12.09 -11.33
N GLN A 95 8.71 12.80 -11.21
CA GLN A 95 8.69 14.25 -11.42
C GLN A 95 9.65 14.97 -10.46
N SER A 96 9.63 14.61 -9.18
CA SER A 96 10.50 15.21 -8.16
C SER A 96 11.99 14.93 -8.45
N LEU A 97 12.32 13.74 -8.94
CA LEU A 97 13.68 13.37 -9.34
C LEU A 97 14.14 14.15 -10.57
N LEU A 98 13.29 14.30 -11.60
CA LEU A 98 13.63 15.06 -12.80
C LEU A 98 13.74 16.58 -12.52
N GLN A 99 12.94 17.11 -11.60
CA GLN A 99 13.08 18.49 -11.11
C GLN A 99 14.41 18.69 -10.37
N THR A 100 14.82 17.72 -9.56
CA THR A 100 16.14 17.72 -8.89
C THR A 100 17.29 17.62 -9.89
N ALA A 101 17.09 16.94 -11.02
CA ALA A 101 18.05 16.82 -12.12
C ALA A 101 18.07 18.01 -13.09
N GLY A 102 17.32 19.09 -12.83
CA GLY A 102 17.38 20.35 -13.59
C GLY A 102 16.50 20.44 -14.84
N TYR A 103 15.64 19.44 -15.12
CA TYR A 103 14.69 19.49 -16.23
C TYR A 103 13.34 20.08 -15.76
N ASN A 104 13.16 21.39 -15.96
CA ASN A 104 12.05 22.17 -15.39
C ASN A 104 10.71 22.09 -16.14
N THR A 105 10.58 21.19 -17.13
CA THR A 105 9.46 21.20 -18.11
C THR A 105 8.86 19.83 -18.36
N VAL A 106 8.69 18.99 -17.34
CA VAL A 106 7.99 17.70 -17.49
C VAL A 106 6.59 17.80 -16.87
N THR A 107 5.58 17.90 -17.74
CA THR A 107 4.15 17.94 -17.41
C THR A 107 3.71 16.61 -16.77
N LYS A 108 2.99 16.68 -15.63
CA LYS A 108 2.44 15.53 -14.88
C LYS A 108 1.73 14.48 -15.76
N THR A 109 1.12 14.93 -16.85
CA THR A 109 0.40 14.07 -17.81
C THR A 109 1.33 13.12 -18.57
N SER A 110 2.55 13.54 -18.91
CA SER A 110 3.51 12.70 -19.66
C SER A 110 4.13 11.61 -18.79
N SER A 111 4.41 11.90 -17.52
CA SER A 111 4.90 10.88 -16.57
C SER A 111 3.80 9.88 -16.20
N LEU A 112 2.55 10.34 -16.04
CA LEU A 112 1.39 9.46 -15.86
C LEU A 112 1.18 8.54 -17.06
N LEU A 113 1.24 9.07 -18.28
CA LEU A 113 1.11 8.29 -19.52
C LEU A 113 2.25 7.28 -19.68
N PHE A 114 3.48 7.67 -19.34
CA PHE A 114 4.62 6.76 -19.37
C PHE A 114 4.47 5.62 -18.36
N VAL A 115 4.07 5.91 -17.12
CA VAL A 115 3.84 4.89 -16.09
C VAL A 115 2.65 3.99 -16.47
N THR A 116 1.59 4.53 -17.07
CA THR A 116 0.46 3.70 -17.54
C THR A 116 0.85 2.79 -18.72
N ILE A 117 1.67 3.26 -19.65
CA ILE A 117 2.11 2.45 -20.81
C ILE A 117 3.19 1.44 -20.41
N VAL A 118 4.11 1.80 -19.52
CA VAL A 118 5.28 0.98 -19.17
C VAL A 118 5.03 0.08 -17.97
N ALA A 119 4.13 0.46 -17.04
CA ALA A 119 3.82 -0.36 -15.87
C ALA A 119 2.43 -1.01 -15.99
N LEU A 120 1.37 -0.25 -16.31
CA LEU A 120 0.01 -0.82 -16.38
C LEU A 120 -0.20 -1.72 -17.59
N LEU A 121 0.27 -1.34 -18.78
CA LEU A 121 0.07 -2.12 -20.00
C LEU A 121 0.73 -3.52 -19.93
N PRO A 122 2.00 -3.68 -19.53
CA PRO A 122 2.58 -5.01 -19.38
C PRO A 122 1.97 -5.79 -18.22
N LEU A 123 1.52 -5.14 -17.13
CA LEU A 123 0.78 -5.81 -16.05
C LEU A 123 -0.57 -6.36 -16.52
N CYS A 124 -1.31 -5.59 -17.32
CA CYS A 124 -2.58 -6.02 -17.92
C CYS A 124 -2.39 -7.16 -18.94
N MET A 125 -1.21 -7.29 -19.54
CA MET A 125 -0.84 -8.39 -20.43
C MET A 125 -0.13 -9.57 -19.73
N LEU A 126 0.25 -9.45 -18.46
CA LEU A 126 1.02 -10.49 -17.78
C LEU A 126 0.11 -11.64 -17.34
N LYS A 127 -0.04 -12.65 -18.21
CA LYS A 127 -0.80 -13.89 -17.95
C LYS A 127 -0.24 -14.71 -16.77
N ASN A 128 0.99 -14.45 -16.34
CA ASN A 128 1.68 -15.20 -15.29
C ASN A 128 2.07 -14.30 -14.10
N LEU A 129 1.24 -14.35 -13.05
CA LEU A 129 1.48 -13.72 -11.75
C LEU A 129 2.69 -14.31 -10.97
N LYS A 130 3.29 -15.41 -11.45
CA LYS A 130 4.44 -16.09 -10.82
C LYS A 130 5.71 -15.24 -10.80
N VAL A 131 5.90 -14.34 -11.78
CA VAL A 131 7.06 -13.43 -11.82
C VAL A 131 6.98 -12.37 -10.72
N LEU A 132 5.80 -12.15 -10.13
CA LEU A 132 5.61 -11.15 -9.08
C LEU A 132 6.07 -11.64 -7.69
N THR A 133 6.11 -12.96 -7.47
CA THR A 133 6.51 -13.55 -6.18
C THR A 133 7.93 -13.14 -5.75
N PRO A 134 8.98 -13.24 -6.61
CA PRO A 134 10.32 -12.76 -6.22
C PRO A 134 10.40 -11.23 -6.08
N VAL A 135 9.64 -10.47 -6.89
CA VAL A 135 9.60 -9.00 -6.80
C VAL A 135 9.00 -8.54 -5.47
N SER A 136 7.97 -9.22 -4.97
CA SER A 136 7.39 -8.91 -3.66
C SER A 136 8.38 -9.12 -2.51
N ILE A 137 9.23 -10.16 -2.60
CA ILE A 137 10.26 -10.44 -1.59
C ILE A 137 11.33 -9.35 -1.63
N MET A 138 11.78 -8.97 -2.83
CA MET A 138 12.72 -7.88 -3.01
C MET A 138 12.18 -6.54 -2.48
N GLY A 139 10.91 -6.23 -2.75
CA GLY A 139 10.24 -5.06 -2.21
C GLY A 139 10.15 -5.06 -0.68
N LEU A 140 9.89 -6.20 -0.06
CA LEU A 140 9.90 -6.33 1.40
C LEU A 140 11.28 -6.02 1.99
N ILE A 141 12.35 -6.55 1.39
CA ILE A 141 13.73 -6.27 1.81
C ILE A 141 14.03 -4.78 1.72
N GLY A 142 13.63 -4.12 0.62
CA GLY A 142 13.80 -2.68 0.45
C GLY A 142 13.07 -1.85 1.52
N ILE A 143 11.85 -2.25 1.89
CA ILE A 143 11.09 -1.58 2.96
C ILE A 143 11.77 -1.76 4.32
N VAL A 144 12.26 -2.97 4.63
CA VAL A 144 12.99 -3.26 5.87
C VAL A 144 14.26 -2.43 5.95
N PHE A 145 15.00 -2.32 4.84
CA PHE A 145 16.20 -1.49 4.76
C PHE A 145 15.90 -0.01 5.02
N THR A 146 14.85 0.54 4.39
CA THR A 146 14.43 1.94 4.63
C THR A 146 13.99 2.16 6.08
N ALA A 147 13.25 1.21 6.67
CA ALA A 147 12.84 1.28 8.07
C ALA A 147 14.05 1.27 9.01
N PHE A 148 15.06 0.43 8.72
CA PHE A 148 16.30 0.39 9.48
C PHE A 148 17.08 1.70 9.36
N ALA A 149 17.24 2.24 8.14
CA ALA A 149 17.93 3.51 7.91
C ALA A 149 17.22 4.69 8.60
N MET A 150 15.89 4.73 8.58
CA MET A 150 15.10 5.72 9.34
C MET A 150 15.27 5.55 10.85
N GLY A 151 15.29 4.30 11.34
CA GLY A 151 15.54 3.99 12.75
C GLY A 151 16.91 4.48 13.21
N VAL A 152 17.97 4.18 12.46
CA VAL A 152 19.33 4.66 12.77
C VAL A 152 19.37 6.19 12.80
N ARG A 153 18.77 6.88 11.81
CA ARG A 153 18.68 8.35 11.81
C ARG A 153 17.84 8.94 12.95
N TYR A 154 16.84 8.21 13.43
CA TYR A 154 16.06 8.60 14.60
C TYR A 154 16.92 8.56 15.88
N PHE A 155 17.71 7.49 16.06
CA PHE A 155 18.63 7.38 17.21
C PHE A 155 19.85 8.31 17.11
N ASP A 156 20.27 8.67 15.90
CA ASP A 156 21.38 9.60 15.63
C ASP A 156 21.00 11.08 15.84
N GLY A 157 19.76 11.37 16.27
CA GLY A 157 19.32 12.71 16.65
C GLY A 157 19.17 13.70 15.47
N SER A 158 19.23 13.24 14.22
CA SER A 158 19.06 14.09 13.02
C SER A 158 17.64 14.67 12.85
N TYR A 159 16.68 14.24 13.67
CA TYR A 159 15.31 14.78 13.70
C TYR A 159 15.07 15.75 14.87
N ASP A 160 16.12 16.12 15.63
CA ASP A 160 16.02 17.10 16.70
C ASP A 160 15.78 18.51 16.12
N PRO A 161 14.64 19.17 16.40
CA PRO A 161 14.31 20.47 15.86
C PRO A 161 15.20 21.62 16.37
N SER A 162 16.13 21.38 17.30
CA SER A 162 17.02 22.43 17.86
C SER A 162 18.32 22.66 17.08
N ARG A 163 18.49 22.07 15.89
CA ARG A 163 19.69 22.21 15.02
C ARG A 163 19.40 22.83 13.64
N GLY A 164 18.36 23.68 13.56
CA GLY A 164 18.06 24.56 12.42
C GLY A 164 18.08 26.02 12.83
#